data_AF-A0A3D4JBF5-F1
#
_entry.id   AF-A0A3D4JBF5-F1
#
_cell.length_a   1.000
_cell.length_b   1.000
_cell.length_c   1.000
_cell.angle_alpha   90.00
_cell.angle_beta   90.00
_cell.angle_gamma   90.00
#
_symmetry.space_group_name_H-M   'P 1'
#
loop_
_entity.id
_entity.type
_entity.pdbx_description
1 polymer ?
#
loop_
_entity_poly.entity_id
_entity_poly.type
_entity_poly.pdbx_seq_one_letter_code
_entity_poly.pdbx_strand_id
1 'polypeptide(L)'
;MVKVKVITKGRSGTIQYIEGGLFNKKTCEFYWEFGGAGTFAIIWFPKTDAEWDKQYPWALGRRMDVVRDMAEQVRKQQAPSSALQWGDGVVSLVG
;
A
#
# COMPACT_ATOMS: atom_id res chain seq x y z
N MET A 1 9.09 -12.68 -6.75
CA MET A 1 7.62 -12.65 -6.58
C MET A 1 7.30 -11.63 -5.50
N VAL A 2 6.39 -10.71 -5.78
CA VAL A 2 5.95 -9.71 -4.80
C VAL A 2 5.02 -10.38 -3.79
N LYS A 3 5.16 -10.03 -2.52
CA LYS A 3 4.24 -10.46 -1.46
C LYS A 3 3.69 -9.26 -0.72
N VAL A 4 2.36 -9.10 -0.74
CA VAL A 4 1.66 -8.10 0.07
C VAL A 4 1.07 -8.77 1.30
N LYS A 5 1.38 -8.22 2.48
CA LYS A 5 0.83 -8.67 3.77
C LYS A 5 0.12 -7.51 4.45
N VAL A 6 -1.18 -7.68 4.73
CA VAL A 6 -1.95 -6.75 5.55
C VAL A 6 -1.85 -7.18 7.01
N ILE A 7 -1.37 -6.28 7.86
CA ILE A 7 -1.26 -6.46 9.31
C ILE A 7 -2.31 -5.58 9.95
N THR A 8 -3.25 -6.17 10.68
CA THR A 8 -4.38 -5.47 11.32
C THR A 8 -4.14 -5.33 12.81
N LYS A 9 -4.33 -4.12 13.34
CA LYS A 9 -4.32 -3.79 14.78
C LYS A 9 -5.53 -2.91 15.10
N GLY A 10 -6.64 -3.56 15.47
CA GLY A 10 -7.90 -2.85 15.74
C GLY A 10 -8.51 -2.30 14.45
N ARG A 11 -8.70 -0.98 14.38
CA ARG A 11 -9.29 -0.29 13.22
C ARG A 11 -8.28 0.20 12.17
N SER A 12 -7.00 -0.05 12.41
CA SER A 12 -5.91 0.37 11.54
C SER A 12 -4.81 -0.67 11.49
N GLY A 13 -3.75 -0.40 10.76
CA GLY A 13 -2.58 -1.25 10.76
C GLY A 13 -1.56 -0.87 9.70
N THR A 14 -0.81 -1.88 9.24
CA THR A 14 0.30 -1.70 8.31
C THR A 14 0.19 -2.69 7.17
N ILE A 15 0.44 -2.24 5.94
CA ILE A 15 0.60 -3.09 4.78
C ILE A 15 2.09 -3.19 4.48
N GLN A 16 2.61 -4.41 4.38
CA GLN A 16 3.97 -4.69 3.96
C GLN A 16 3.97 -5.17 2.52
N TYR A 17 4.56 -4.39 1.62
CA TYR A 17 4.87 -4.79 0.25
C TYR A 17 6.30 -5.29 0.20
N ILE A 18 6.48 -6.56 -0.13
CA ILE A 18 7.75 -7.27 0.01
C ILE A 18 8.25 -7.74 -1.36
N GLU A 19 9.46 -7.34 -1.71
CA GLU A 19 10.22 -7.83 -2.87
C GLU A 19 11.49 -8.58 -2.46
N GLY A 20 11.99 -9.44 -3.34
CA GLY A 20 13.22 -10.20 -3.13
C GLY A 20 13.01 -11.59 -2.50
N GLY A 21 14.13 -12.23 -2.19
CA GLY A 21 14.19 -13.59 -1.62
C GLY A 21 14.56 -13.61 -0.13
N LEU A 22 14.74 -14.81 0.43
CA LEU A 22 14.99 -15.05 1.86
C LEU A 22 16.17 -14.23 2.41
N PHE A 23 17.20 -13.98 1.60
CA PHE A 23 18.43 -13.29 2.00
C PHE A 23 18.55 -11.83 1.53
N ASN A 24 17.61 -11.33 0.72
CA ASN A 24 17.61 -9.93 0.26
C ASN A 24 16.18 -9.40 0.19
N LYS A 25 15.50 -9.46 1.33
CA LYS A 25 14.13 -8.97 1.49
C LYS A 25 14.13 -7.44 1.51
N LYS A 26 13.44 -6.83 0.55
CA LYS A 26 13.16 -5.40 0.51
C LYS A 26 11.68 -5.18 0.83
N THR A 27 11.39 -4.21 1.68
CA THR A 27 10.03 -3.98 2.17
C THR A 27 9.67 -2.50 2.06
N CYS A 28 8.48 -2.21 1.55
CA CYS A 28 7.79 -0.93 1.74
C CYS A 28 6.66 -1.14 2.74
N GLU A 29 6.51 -0.20 3.67
CA GLU A 29 5.45 -0.23 4.68
C GLU A 29 4.49 0.96 4.48
N PHE A 30 3.21 0.66 4.54
CA PHE A 30 2.15 1.65 4.34
C PHE A 30 1.20 1.60 5.53
N TYR A 31 0.80 2.77 6.03
CA TYR A 31 -0.25 2.84 7.04
C TYR A 31 -1.62 2.67 6.37
N TRP A 32 -2.54 1.99 7.05
CA TRP A 32 -3.92 1.90 6.62
C TRP A 32 -4.88 1.98 7.79
N GLU A 33 -6.12 2.41 7.53
CA GLU A 33 -7.22 2.32 8.48
C GLU A 33 -8.57 2.12 7.81
N PHE A 34 -9.56 1.66 8.57
CA PHE A 34 -10.94 1.57 8.08
C PHE A 34 -11.47 2.96 7.79
N GLY A 35 -12.01 3.13 6.57
CA GLY A 35 -12.76 4.32 6.21
C GLY A 35 -14.17 4.32 6.79
N GLY A 36 -14.89 5.41 6.52
CA GLY A 36 -16.34 5.52 6.75
C GLY A 36 -17.09 5.75 5.44
N ALA A 37 -18.42 5.82 5.51
CA ALA A 37 -19.29 6.25 4.40
C ALA A 37 -19.01 5.57 3.04
N GLY A 38 -18.93 4.24 3.02
CA GLY A 38 -18.66 3.46 1.80
C GLY A 38 -17.18 3.23 1.47
N THR A 39 -16.27 3.74 2.31
CA THR A 39 -14.83 3.44 2.18
C THR A 39 -14.44 2.27 3.09
N PHE A 40 -14.00 1.17 2.51
CA PHE A 40 -13.53 0.00 3.25
C PHE A 40 -12.18 0.23 3.90
N ALA A 41 -11.23 0.82 3.17
CA ALA A 41 -9.88 1.09 3.69
C ALA A 41 -9.31 2.34 3.05
N ILE A 42 -8.54 3.10 3.83
CA ILE A 42 -7.74 4.22 3.37
C ILE A 42 -6.28 3.84 3.60
N ILE A 43 -5.43 3.98 2.57
CA ILE A 43 -4.02 3.59 2.60
C ILE A 43 -3.16 4.80 2.26
N TRP A 44 -2.21 5.13 3.13
CA TRP A 44 -1.31 6.27 2.96
C TRP A 44 0.06 5.84 2.46
N PHE A 45 0.61 6.65 1.57
CA PHE A 45 1.93 6.45 0.97
C PHE A 45 2.65 7.80 0.79
N PRO A 46 3.99 7.81 0.61
CA PRO A 46 4.76 9.02 0.38
C PRO A 46 4.19 9.87 -0.78
N LYS A 47 3.99 11.16 -0.53
CA LYS A 47 3.29 12.06 -1.46
C LYS A 47 4.12 12.39 -2.68
N THR A 48 5.43 12.57 -2.46
CA THR A 48 6.38 12.98 -3.50
C THR A 48 7.39 11.88 -3.78
N ASP A 49 7.99 11.92 -4.98
CA ASP A 49 9.08 11.01 -5.33
C ASP A 49 10.30 11.23 -4.42
N ALA A 50 10.59 12.47 -4.02
CA ALA A 50 11.69 12.77 -3.10
C ALA A 50 11.51 12.13 -1.70
N GLU A 51 10.29 12.15 -1.15
CA GLU A 51 9.99 11.45 0.10
C GLU A 51 10.13 9.93 -0.06
N TRP A 52 9.63 9.40 -1.17
CA TRP A 52 9.74 7.99 -1.50
C TRP A 52 11.19 7.53 -1.63
N ASP A 53 11.99 8.24 -2.41
CA ASP A 53 13.38 7.90 -2.69
C ASP A 53 14.24 7.94 -1.42
N LYS A 54 13.92 8.87 -0.50
CA LYS A 54 14.54 8.93 0.83
C LYS A 54 14.14 7.74 1.70
N GLN A 55 12.88 7.33 1.67
CA GLN A 55 12.35 6.27 2.54
C GLN A 55 12.65 4.86 2.00
N TYR A 56 12.62 4.70 0.69
CA TYR A 56 12.82 3.44 -0.03
C TYR A 56 13.86 3.59 -1.15
N PRO A 57 15.15 3.83 -0.84
CA PRO A 57 16.19 4.02 -1.87
C PRO A 57 16.34 2.84 -2.84
N TRP A 58 15.95 1.64 -2.40
CA TRP A 58 15.98 0.42 -3.22
C TRP A 58 14.91 0.40 -4.33
N ALA A 59 13.86 1.19 -4.19
CA ALA A 59 12.74 1.32 -5.13
C ALA A 59 12.71 2.70 -5.80
N LEU A 60 13.89 3.32 -5.94
CA LEU A 60 14.08 4.64 -6.57
C LEU A 60 13.31 4.74 -7.89
N GLY A 61 12.50 5.79 -8.03
CA GLY A 61 11.69 6.03 -9.24
C GLY A 61 10.53 5.05 -9.49
N ARG A 62 10.25 4.12 -8.56
CA ARG A 62 9.18 3.11 -8.68
C ARG A 62 7.98 3.40 -7.76
N ARG A 63 7.84 4.64 -7.28
CA ARG A 63 6.82 5.01 -6.27
C ARG A 63 5.41 4.55 -6.67
N MET A 64 4.91 5.06 -7.79
CA MET A 64 3.54 4.77 -8.20
C MET A 64 3.35 3.34 -8.71
N ASP A 65 4.40 2.71 -9.26
CA ASP A 65 4.34 1.30 -9.67
C ASP A 65 4.14 0.39 -8.46
N VAL A 66 4.94 0.58 -7.40
CA VAL A 66 4.84 -0.19 -6.16
C VAL A 66 3.52 0.09 -5.46
N VAL A 67 3.11 1.35 -5.35
CA VAL A 67 1.85 1.71 -4.68
C VAL A 67 0.65 1.14 -5.43
N ARG A 68 0.65 1.17 -6.77
CA ARG A 68 -0.42 0.59 -7.59
C ARG A 68 -0.50 -0.92 -7.46
N ASP A 69 0.62 -1.61 -7.53
CA ASP A 69 0.64 -3.08 -7.36
C ASP A 69 0.23 -3.47 -5.93
N MET A 70 0.71 -2.75 -4.92
CA MET A 70 0.28 -2.90 -3.53
C MET A 70 -1.23 -2.73 -3.39
N ALA A 71 -1.80 -1.62 -3.89
CA ALA A 71 -3.21 -1.32 -3.76
C ALA A 71 -4.09 -2.37 -4.45
N GLU A 72 -3.71 -2.82 -5.65
CA GLU A 72 -4.43 -3.88 -6.36
C GLU A 72 -4.40 -5.21 -5.63
N GLN A 73 -3.25 -5.58 -5.06
CA GLN A 73 -3.15 -6.80 -4.26
C GLN A 73 -3.97 -6.70 -2.96
N VAL A 74 -3.94 -5.56 -2.27
CA VAL A 74 -4.77 -5.34 -1.08
C VAL A 74 -6.25 -5.42 -1.43
N ARG A 75 -6.69 -4.78 -2.52
CA ARG A 75 -8.06 -4.85 -3.03
C ARG A 75 -8.49 -6.28 -3.29
N LYS A 76 -7.70 -7.04 -4.05
CA LYS A 76 -7.97 -8.45 -4.35
C LYS A 76 -8.01 -9.35 -3.11
N GLN A 77 -7.26 -9.01 -2.05
CA GLN A 77 -7.23 -9.81 -0.83
C GLN A 77 -8.34 -9.45 0.16
N GLN A 78 -8.66 -8.16 0.29
CA GLN A 78 -9.50 -7.65 1.39
C GLN A 78 -10.89 -7.19 0.94
N ALA A 79 -11.03 -6.61 -0.26
CA ALA A 79 -12.30 -6.15 -0.79
C ALA A 79 -12.36 -6.30 -2.34
N PRO A 80 -12.50 -7.53 -2.87
CA PRO A 80 -12.34 -7.80 -4.30
C PRO A 80 -13.34 -7.08 -5.21
N SER A 81 -14.49 -6.69 -4.66
CA SER A 81 -15.54 -5.94 -5.37
C SER A 81 -15.41 -4.42 -5.27
N SER A 82 -14.49 -3.90 -4.45
CA SER A 82 -14.28 -2.46 -4.31
C SER A 82 -13.52 -1.89 -5.52
N ALA A 83 -13.65 -0.58 -5.72
CA ALA A 83 -12.82 0.20 -6.62
C ALA A 83 -11.65 0.85 -5.87
N LEU A 84 -10.59 1.21 -6.61
CA LEU A 84 -9.49 2.04 -6.09
C LEU A 84 -9.77 3.50 -6.44
N GLN A 85 -9.86 4.35 -5.42
CA GLN A 85 -9.94 5.79 -5.58
C GLN A 85 -8.61 6.43 -5.17
N TRP A 86 -7.98 7.14 -6.10
CA TRP A 86 -6.67 7.75 -5.90
C TRP A 86 -6.81 9.22 -5.46
N GLY A 87 -6.01 9.62 -4.49
CA GLY A 87 -5.88 10.99 -4.01
C GLY A 87 -4.42 11.38 -3.75
N ASP A 88 -4.21 12.57 -3.18
CA ASP A 88 -2.87 13.07 -2.86
C ASP A 88 -2.24 12.31 -1.66
N GLY A 89 -1.33 11.37 -1.95
CA GLY A 89 -0.68 10.53 -0.95
C GLY A 89 -1.58 9.48 -0.31
N VAL A 90 -2.71 9.18 -0.94
CA VAL A 90 -3.69 8.24 -0.41
C VAL A 90 -4.37 7.46 -1.53
N VAL A 91 -4.67 6.20 -1.26
CA VAL A 91 -5.55 5.37 -2.07
C VAL A 91 -6.60 4.71 -1.19
N SER A 92 -7.85 4.83 -1.60
CA SER A 92 -9.01 4.33 -0.86
C SER A 92 -9.66 3.18 -1.61
N LEU A 93 -10.08 2.16 -0.87
CA LEU A 93 -10.91 1.07 -1.37
C LEU A 93 -12.37 1.46 -1.11
N VAL A 94 -13.11 1.76 -2.16
CA VAL A 94 -14.49 2.29 -2.07
C VAL A 94 -15.48 1.32 -2.71
N GLY A 95 -16.67 1.20 -2.11
CA GLY A 95 -17.77 0.32 -2.56
C GLY A 95 -19.07 1.05 -2.77
#